data_AF-A0A1J3DRF0-F1
#
_entry.id   AF-A0A1J3DRF0-F1
#
_cell.length_a   1.000
_cell.length_b   1.000
_cell.length_c   1.000
_cell.angle_alpha   90.00
_cell.angle_beta   90.00
_cell.angle_gamma   90.00
#
_symmetry.space_group_name_H-M   'P 1'
#
loop_
_entity.id
_entity.type
_entity.pdbx_description
1 polymer ?
#
loop_
_entity_poly.entity_id
_entity_poly.type
_entity_poly.pdbx_seq_one_letter_code
_entity_poly.pdbx_strand_id
1 'polypeptide(L)'
;ALDMFSDNNFKLELIKEKTITVYRCGLLVDLCSGPHIPNTSFVKAFKCLKASSAYWRGSRDRESLQRVYGISYPDDHQLKAYLKSVKEAKKYDHRLLGPQQELFFCHPLSPGSWFFLPHGTRVYNKLMEFIKKEYWKRGYSEVMSPNMYNMNLWETSGHAANYKENMFTFDIDKQEFGLKPMNCPGHCLMF
;
A
#
# COMPACT_ATOMS: atom_id res chain seq x y z
N ALA A 1 22.23 21.75 -17.72
CA ALA A 1 21.15 20.87 -17.23
C ALA A 1 20.02 21.68 -16.60
N LEU A 2 20.32 22.59 -15.66
CA LEU A 2 19.33 23.49 -15.05
C LEU A 2 18.61 24.35 -16.11
N ASP A 3 19.35 25.00 -17.02
CA ASP A 3 18.74 25.80 -18.10
C ASP A 3 17.93 24.95 -19.09
N MET A 4 18.33 23.70 -19.30
CA MET A 4 17.66 22.77 -20.23
C MET A 4 16.31 22.28 -19.69
N PHE A 5 16.14 22.28 -18.38
CA PHE A 5 14.92 21.85 -17.69
C PHE A 5 14.32 22.98 -16.85
N SER A 6 14.55 24.25 -17.22
CA SER A 6 14.06 25.44 -16.51
C SER A 6 12.55 25.41 -16.28
N ASP A 7 11.83 24.81 -17.22
CA ASP A 7 10.36 24.80 -17.24
C ASP A 7 9.77 23.65 -16.41
N ASN A 8 10.60 22.80 -15.79
CA ASN A 8 10.17 21.64 -15.02
C ASN A 8 10.78 21.62 -13.61
N ASN A 9 10.04 22.20 -12.66
CA ASN A 9 10.45 22.28 -11.24
C ASN A 9 10.79 20.92 -10.63
N PHE A 10 10.10 19.84 -11.01
CA PHE A 10 10.36 18.49 -10.49
C PHE A 10 11.75 17.98 -10.90
N LYS A 11 12.14 18.23 -12.15
CA LYS A 11 13.47 17.86 -12.67
C LYS A 11 14.57 18.70 -12.02
N LEU A 12 14.32 19.99 -11.78
CA LEU A 12 15.26 20.88 -11.09
C LEU A 12 15.55 20.42 -9.65
N GLU A 13 14.51 19.98 -8.92
CA GLU A 13 14.69 19.37 -7.58
C GLU A 13 15.59 18.14 -7.64
N LEU A 14 15.36 17.23 -8.61
CA LEU A 14 16.17 16.02 -8.76
C LEU A 14 17.63 16.33 -9.08
N ILE A 15 17.90 17.30 -9.96
CA ILE A 15 19.27 17.69 -10.36
C ILE A 15 20.05 18.26 -9.18
N LYS A 16 19.39 18.98 -8.26
CA LYS A 16 20.06 19.56 -7.08
C LYS A 16 20.46 18.51 -6.05
N GLU A 17 19.75 17.40 -5.99
CA GLU A 17 19.99 16.35 -4.98
C GLU A 17 21.09 15.37 -5.37
N LYS A 18 21.21 15.04 -6.67
CA LYS A 18 22.08 13.97 -7.14
C LYS A 18 22.67 14.26 -8.52
N THR A 19 23.86 13.72 -8.78
CA THR A 19 24.44 13.68 -10.12
C THR A 19 23.62 12.73 -11.00
N ILE A 20 22.96 13.27 -12.02
CA ILE A 20 22.09 12.52 -12.94
C ILE A 20 22.54 12.79 -14.38
N THR A 21 22.50 11.75 -15.21
CA THR A 21 22.79 11.86 -16.66
C THR A 21 21.54 12.23 -17.45
N VAL A 22 21.76 12.79 -18.64
CA VAL A 22 20.68 13.17 -19.55
C VAL A 22 20.64 12.17 -20.70
N TYR A 23 19.45 11.61 -20.95
CA TYR A 23 19.17 10.77 -22.10
C TYR A 23 18.43 11.57 -23.17
N ARG A 24 18.81 11.39 -24.44
CA ARG A 24 18.16 12.03 -25.59
C ARG A 24 17.69 10.98 -26.59
N CYS A 25 16.42 11.05 -26.97
CA CYS A 25 15.81 10.24 -28.02
C CYS A 25 15.07 11.15 -29.00
N GLY A 26 15.75 11.55 -30.08
CA GLY A 26 15.21 12.54 -31.03
C GLY A 26 15.04 13.91 -30.38
N LEU A 27 13.78 14.39 -30.32
CA LEU A 27 13.40 15.64 -29.64
C LEU A 27 13.17 15.46 -28.13
N LEU A 28 12.96 14.23 -27.66
CA LEU A 28 12.79 13.95 -26.24
C LEU A 28 14.14 14.00 -25.53
N VAL A 29 14.23 14.83 -24.50
CA VAL A 29 15.38 14.91 -23.59
C VAL A 29 14.88 14.70 -22.17
N ASP A 30 15.46 13.73 -21.46
CA ASP A 30 15.00 13.35 -20.13
C ASP A 30 16.14 13.04 -19.15
N LEU A 31 15.85 13.16 -17.86
CA LEU A 31 16.78 12.78 -16.80
C LEU A 31 16.70 11.28 -16.57
N CYS A 32 17.75 10.54 -16.90
CA CYS A 32 17.80 9.10 -16.67
C CYS A 32 19.23 8.60 -16.56
N SER A 33 19.48 7.69 -15.62
CA SER A 33 20.79 7.04 -15.41
C SER A 33 21.01 5.81 -16.29
N GLY A 34 19.98 5.34 -17.01
CA GLY A 34 20.08 4.20 -17.90
C GLY A 34 20.36 2.85 -17.19
N PRO A 35 20.81 1.82 -17.95
CA PRO A 35 21.04 1.83 -19.39
C PRO A 35 19.74 1.88 -20.21
N HIS A 36 19.85 2.33 -21.46
CA HIS A 36 18.75 2.32 -22.43
C HIS A 36 19.04 1.30 -23.54
N ILE A 37 17.97 0.82 -24.17
CA ILE A 37 18.10 0.05 -25.41
C ILE A 37 18.77 0.92 -26.49
N PRO A 38 19.62 0.35 -27.37
CA PRO A 38 20.35 1.13 -28.36
C PRO A 38 19.45 1.83 -29.40
N ASN A 39 18.25 1.27 -29.67
CA ASN A 39 17.32 1.80 -30.66
C ASN A 39 15.87 1.57 -30.20
N THR A 40 14.97 2.51 -30.48
CA THR A 40 13.54 2.37 -30.15
C THR A 40 12.87 1.24 -30.94
N SER A 41 13.44 0.80 -32.06
CA SER A 41 12.94 -0.31 -32.87
C SER A 41 12.92 -1.65 -32.15
N PHE A 42 13.66 -1.81 -31.04
CA PHE A 42 13.59 -2.98 -30.17
C PHE A 42 12.29 -3.04 -29.34
N VAL A 43 11.60 -1.92 -29.15
CA VAL A 43 10.28 -1.86 -28.51
C VAL A 43 9.22 -2.27 -29.53
N LYS A 44 8.94 -3.57 -29.66
CA LYS A 44 7.96 -4.08 -30.63
C LYS A 44 6.54 -4.09 -30.10
N ALA A 45 6.36 -4.49 -28.85
CA ALA A 45 5.06 -4.62 -28.23
C ALA A 45 4.99 -3.74 -26.98
N PHE A 46 3.99 -2.87 -26.90
CA PHE A 46 3.76 -1.96 -25.78
C PHE A 46 2.27 -1.78 -25.52
N LYS A 47 1.88 -1.66 -24.24
CA LYS A 47 0.50 -1.38 -23.85
C LYS A 47 0.44 -0.48 -22.62
N CYS A 48 -0.33 0.59 -22.70
CA CYS A 48 -0.79 1.34 -21.53
C CYS A 48 -1.85 0.51 -20.77
N LEU A 49 -1.63 0.33 -19.47
CA LEU A 49 -2.44 -0.52 -18.61
C LEU A 49 -3.51 0.26 -17.85
N LYS A 50 -3.11 1.34 -17.18
CA LYS A 50 -4.01 2.18 -16.37
C LYS A 50 -3.37 3.55 -16.09
N ALA A 51 -4.20 4.51 -15.73
CA ALA A 51 -3.77 5.78 -15.15
C ALA A 51 -4.20 5.85 -13.67
N SER A 52 -3.45 6.55 -12.84
CA SER A 52 -3.77 6.84 -11.45
C SER A 52 -3.18 8.18 -11.03
N SER A 53 -3.64 8.75 -9.93
CA SER A 53 -2.92 9.86 -9.29
C SER A 53 -1.78 9.35 -8.42
N ALA A 54 -0.75 10.18 -8.25
CA ALA A 54 0.31 10.01 -7.27
C ALA A 54 0.77 11.37 -6.79
N TYR A 55 1.22 11.48 -5.55
CA TYR A 55 1.78 12.74 -5.06
C TYR A 55 3.28 12.77 -5.24
N TRP A 56 3.83 13.95 -5.53
CA TRP A 56 5.27 14.14 -5.63
C TRP A 56 5.95 13.77 -4.30
N ARG A 57 7.04 12.97 -4.38
CA ARG A 57 7.73 12.35 -3.22
C ARG A 57 6.82 11.51 -2.29
N GLY A 58 5.60 11.18 -2.71
CA GLY A 58 4.64 10.44 -1.88
C GLY A 58 4.02 11.25 -0.74
N SER A 59 4.26 12.57 -0.66
CA SER A 59 3.70 13.45 0.36
C SER A 59 2.40 14.08 -0.13
N ARG A 60 1.31 13.95 0.65
CA ARG A 60 -0.02 14.48 0.30
C ARG A 60 -0.08 16.01 0.26
N ASP A 61 0.86 16.68 0.92
CA ASP A 61 0.95 18.15 0.96
C ASP A 61 1.63 18.72 -0.29
N ARG A 62 2.14 17.84 -1.17
CA ARG A 62 2.81 18.21 -2.42
C ARG A 62 1.91 18.01 -3.63
N GLU A 63 2.38 18.46 -4.78
CA GLU A 63 1.66 18.47 -6.04
C GLU A 63 1.16 17.07 -6.43
N SER A 64 -0.11 17.01 -6.85
CA SER A 64 -0.72 15.81 -7.41
C SER A 64 -0.30 15.63 -8.87
N LEU A 65 0.18 14.44 -9.21
CA LEU A 65 0.67 14.05 -10.53
C LEU A 65 -0.17 12.92 -11.11
N GLN A 66 -0.26 12.88 -12.44
CA GLN A 66 -0.87 11.76 -13.17
C GLN A 66 0.21 10.72 -13.49
N ARG A 67 0.02 9.51 -12.99
CA ARG A 67 0.88 8.35 -13.23
C ARG A 67 0.24 7.45 -14.27
N VAL A 68 0.93 7.23 -15.38
CA VAL A 68 0.52 6.28 -16.42
C VAL A 68 1.37 5.01 -16.31
N TYR A 69 0.70 3.87 -16.15
CA TYR A 69 1.35 2.56 -16.14
C TYR A 69 1.35 1.98 -17.54
N GLY A 70 2.52 1.56 -18.02
CA GLY A 70 2.69 0.83 -19.28
C GLY A 70 3.58 -0.38 -19.10
N ILE A 71 3.49 -1.32 -20.04
CA ILE A 71 4.37 -2.48 -20.12
C ILE A 71 4.81 -2.70 -21.55
N SER A 72 6.02 -3.20 -21.75
CA SER A 72 6.55 -3.58 -23.06
C SER A 72 7.16 -4.98 -23.01
N TYR A 73 7.09 -5.69 -24.14
CA TYR A 73 7.78 -6.95 -24.39
C TYR A 73 8.53 -6.91 -25.74
N PRO A 74 9.54 -7.79 -25.93
CA PRO A 74 10.26 -7.90 -27.20
C PRO A 74 9.37 -8.31 -28.39
N ASP A 75 8.24 -8.97 -28.13
CA ASP A 75 7.28 -9.41 -29.13
C ASP A 75 5.83 -9.39 -28.60
N ASP A 76 4.88 -9.45 -29.54
CA ASP A 76 3.44 -9.37 -29.26
C ASP A 76 2.89 -10.65 -28.60
N HIS A 77 3.53 -11.81 -28.81
CA HIS A 77 3.10 -13.07 -28.22
C HIS A 77 3.28 -13.04 -26.69
N GLN A 78 4.44 -12.58 -26.20
CA GLN A 78 4.69 -12.41 -24.78
C GLN A 78 3.77 -11.36 -24.15
N LEU A 79 3.54 -10.23 -24.84
CA LEU A 79 2.61 -9.21 -24.35
C LEU A 79 1.18 -9.78 -24.22
N LYS A 80 0.70 -10.53 -25.22
CA LYS A 80 -0.61 -11.17 -25.16
C LYS A 80 -0.70 -12.20 -24.04
N ALA A 81 0.33 -13.01 -23.84
CA ALA A 81 0.39 -13.98 -22.74
C ALA A 81 0.31 -13.27 -21.37
N TYR A 82 1.07 -12.18 -21.19
CA TYR A 82 1.00 -11.36 -19.98
C TYR A 82 -0.41 -10.78 -19.78
N LEU A 83 -0.99 -10.15 -20.80
CA LEU A 83 -2.32 -9.55 -20.70
C LEU A 83 -3.39 -10.59 -20.39
N LYS A 84 -3.28 -11.80 -20.94
CA LYS A 84 -4.15 -12.93 -20.60
C LYS A 84 -4.01 -13.30 -19.12
N SER A 85 -2.78 -13.42 -18.61
CA SER A 85 -2.53 -13.73 -17.19
C SER A 85 -3.09 -12.65 -16.25
N VAL A 86 -2.94 -11.37 -16.59
CA VAL A 86 -3.49 -10.26 -15.80
C VAL A 86 -5.02 -10.26 -15.84
N LYS A 87 -5.62 -10.51 -17.01
CA LYS A 87 -7.07 -10.64 -17.14
C LYS A 87 -7.61 -11.81 -16.32
N GLU A 88 -6.88 -12.91 -16.28
CA GLU A 88 -7.24 -14.08 -15.49
C GLU A 88 -7.14 -13.79 -13.99
N ALA A 89 -6.01 -13.24 -13.53
CA ALA A 89 -5.81 -12.86 -12.13
C ALA A 89 -6.88 -11.89 -11.62
N LYS A 90 -7.34 -10.94 -12.47
CA LYS A 90 -8.43 -10.01 -12.12
C LYS A 90 -9.74 -10.71 -11.78
N LYS A 91 -10.03 -11.89 -12.33
CA LYS A 91 -11.25 -12.65 -11.99
C LYS A 91 -11.24 -13.16 -10.55
N TYR A 92 -10.04 -13.34 -9.98
CA TYR A 92 -9.84 -13.87 -8.64
C TYR A 92 -9.61 -12.77 -7.58
N ASP A 93 -9.90 -11.52 -7.93
CA ASP A 93 -9.80 -10.41 -6.98
C ASP A 93 -10.87 -10.57 -5.89
N HIS A 94 -10.44 -10.71 -4.63
CA HIS A 94 -11.34 -10.84 -3.49
C HIS A 94 -12.30 -9.65 -3.33
N ARG A 95 -11.94 -8.47 -3.87
CA ARG A 95 -12.81 -7.28 -3.85
C ARG A 95 -13.96 -7.37 -4.83
N LEU A 96 -13.86 -8.26 -5.83
CA LEU A 96 -14.93 -8.59 -6.76
C LEU A 96 -15.70 -9.81 -6.25
N LEU A 97 -14.99 -10.89 -5.92
CA LEU A 97 -15.60 -12.14 -5.49
C LEU A 97 -16.29 -12.04 -4.13
N GLY A 98 -15.71 -11.32 -3.17
CA GLY A 98 -16.26 -11.17 -1.82
C GLY A 98 -17.67 -10.61 -1.81
N PRO A 99 -17.92 -9.46 -2.46
CA PRO A 99 -19.28 -8.93 -2.62
C PRO A 99 -20.18 -9.82 -3.47
N GLN A 100 -19.69 -10.39 -4.58
CA GLN A 100 -20.48 -11.28 -5.46
C GLN A 100 -20.97 -12.55 -4.76
N GLN A 101 -20.19 -13.05 -3.80
CA GLN A 101 -20.51 -14.23 -2.99
C GLN A 101 -21.11 -13.87 -1.63
N GLU A 102 -21.51 -12.61 -1.42
CA GLU A 102 -22.11 -12.15 -0.18
C GLU A 102 -21.27 -12.49 1.06
N LEU A 103 -19.95 -12.36 0.95
CA LEU A 103 -19.02 -12.60 2.06
C LEU A 103 -18.84 -11.34 2.91
N PHE A 104 -18.63 -10.20 2.26
CA PHE A 104 -18.41 -8.92 2.92
C PHE A 104 -18.67 -7.76 1.98
N PHE A 105 -18.85 -6.56 2.55
CA PHE A 105 -18.92 -5.30 1.81
C PHE A 105 -18.20 -4.18 2.56
N CYS A 106 -17.91 -3.07 1.87
CA CYS A 106 -17.35 -1.86 2.47
C CYS A 106 -18.41 -0.75 2.48
N HIS A 107 -18.35 0.14 3.48
CA HIS A 107 -19.26 1.29 3.57
C HIS A 107 -18.46 2.57 3.80
N PRO A 108 -18.79 3.71 3.14
CA PRO A 108 -18.06 4.96 3.31
C PRO A 108 -17.98 5.48 4.75
N LEU A 109 -18.92 5.11 5.62
CA LEU A 109 -18.91 5.47 7.04
C LEU A 109 -17.84 4.71 7.86
N SER A 110 -17.22 3.67 7.31
CA SER A 110 -16.12 2.95 7.96
C SER A 110 -15.03 2.59 6.93
N PRO A 111 -14.28 3.59 6.44
CA PRO A 111 -13.26 3.39 5.43
C PRO A 111 -12.13 2.50 5.97
N GLY A 112 -11.64 1.58 5.14
CA GLY A 112 -10.59 0.62 5.53
C GLY A 112 -11.09 -0.59 6.32
N SER A 113 -12.37 -0.65 6.66
CA SER A 113 -13.00 -1.78 7.35
C SER A 113 -14.02 -2.51 6.46
N TRP A 114 -14.28 -3.78 6.78
CA TRP A 114 -15.21 -4.63 6.05
C TRP A 114 -16.34 -5.10 6.98
N PHE A 115 -17.57 -5.04 6.46
CA PHE A 115 -18.74 -5.61 7.10
C PHE A 115 -18.89 -7.06 6.62
N PHE A 116 -18.75 -8.02 7.53
CA PHE A 116 -18.89 -9.43 7.20
C PHE A 116 -20.37 -9.84 7.20
N LEU A 117 -20.81 -10.39 6.09
CA LEU A 117 -22.13 -10.97 5.89
C LEU A 117 -22.16 -12.42 6.42
N PRO A 118 -23.34 -13.06 6.56
CA PRO A 118 -23.44 -14.40 7.17
C PRO A 118 -22.49 -15.45 6.58
N HIS A 119 -22.28 -15.47 5.26
CA HIS A 119 -21.34 -16.40 4.62
C HIS A 119 -19.88 -16.11 4.96
N GLY A 120 -19.47 -14.84 4.94
CA GLY A 120 -18.13 -14.43 5.34
C GLY A 120 -17.86 -14.71 6.82
N THR A 121 -18.84 -14.45 7.69
CA THR A 121 -18.74 -14.72 9.13
C THR A 121 -18.54 -16.21 9.42
N ARG A 122 -19.16 -17.12 8.65
CA ARG A 122 -18.90 -18.57 8.78
C ARG A 122 -17.44 -18.91 8.50
N VAL A 123 -16.87 -18.35 7.43
CA VAL A 123 -15.45 -18.56 7.06
C VAL A 123 -14.54 -18.02 8.16
N TYR A 124 -14.79 -16.79 8.62
CA TYR A 124 -14.03 -16.16 9.70
C TYR A 124 -14.06 -17.02 10.98
N ASN A 125 -15.24 -17.43 11.43
CA ASN A 125 -15.38 -18.26 12.63
C ASN A 125 -14.64 -19.58 12.50
N LYS A 126 -14.66 -20.22 11.32
CA LYS A 126 -13.93 -21.46 11.08
C LYS A 126 -12.43 -21.29 11.22
N LEU A 127 -11.88 -20.18 10.70
CA LEU A 127 -10.46 -19.85 10.83
C LEU A 127 -10.09 -19.54 12.30
N MET A 128 -10.97 -18.82 13.01
CA MET A 128 -10.78 -18.54 14.44
C MET A 128 -10.79 -19.82 15.28
N GLU A 129 -11.74 -20.74 15.04
CA GLU A 129 -11.74 -22.05 15.71
C GLU A 129 -10.47 -22.85 15.44
N PHE A 130 -9.97 -22.82 14.20
CA PHE A 130 -8.74 -23.50 13.83
C PHE A 130 -7.54 -22.95 14.61
N ILE A 131 -7.30 -21.63 14.58
CA ILE A 131 -6.14 -21.05 15.24
C ILE A 131 -6.17 -21.23 16.77
N LYS A 132 -7.36 -21.11 17.39
CA LYS A 132 -7.52 -21.36 18.83
C LYS A 132 -7.14 -22.78 19.23
N LYS A 133 -7.58 -23.77 18.46
CA LYS A 133 -7.17 -25.17 18.66
C LYS A 133 -5.65 -25.33 18.54
N GLU A 134 -5.03 -24.66 17.59
CA GLU A 134 -3.58 -24.71 17.41
C GLU A 134 -2.81 -24.02 18.55
N TYR A 135 -3.36 -22.96 19.15
CA TYR A 135 -2.82 -22.34 20.37
C TYR A 135 -2.85 -23.31 21.56
N TRP A 136 -4.01 -23.91 21.86
CA TRP A 136 -4.14 -24.84 23.00
C TRP A 136 -3.24 -26.05 22.89
N LYS A 137 -3.12 -26.65 21.68
CA LYS A 137 -2.21 -27.77 21.43
C LYS A 137 -0.74 -27.43 21.72
N ARG A 138 -0.36 -26.17 21.60
CA ARG A 138 1.01 -25.68 21.81
C ARG A 138 1.22 -25.07 23.20
N GLY A 139 0.25 -25.21 24.09
CA GLY A 139 0.34 -24.71 25.47
C GLY A 139 0.21 -23.19 25.59
N TYR A 140 -0.32 -22.49 24.58
CA TYR A 140 -0.61 -21.06 24.70
C TYR A 140 -1.89 -20.85 25.51
N SER A 141 -1.83 -19.91 26.46
CA SER A 141 -3.00 -19.41 27.19
C SER A 141 -3.56 -18.19 26.47
N GLU A 142 -4.77 -18.32 25.92
CA GLU A 142 -5.47 -17.19 25.33
C GLU A 142 -5.83 -16.16 26.41
N VAL A 143 -5.57 -14.89 26.11
CA VAL A 143 -5.90 -13.76 26.97
C VAL A 143 -6.67 -12.72 26.17
N MET A 144 -7.39 -11.85 26.86
CA MET A 144 -8.08 -10.72 26.26
C MET A 144 -7.65 -9.44 26.96
N SER A 145 -7.18 -8.48 26.18
CA SER A 145 -6.74 -7.17 26.67
C SER A 145 -7.58 -6.05 26.06
N PRO A 146 -7.74 -4.90 26.75
CA PRO A 146 -8.47 -3.75 26.23
C PRO A 146 -8.05 -3.34 24.82
N ASN A 147 -8.95 -2.68 24.10
CA ASN A 147 -8.65 -2.09 22.77
C ASN A 147 -8.11 -0.67 22.87
N MET A 148 -8.31 0.01 24.00
CA MET A 148 -7.96 1.41 24.19
C MET A 148 -7.18 1.56 25.50
N TYR A 149 -6.12 2.36 25.46
CA TYR A 149 -5.24 2.63 26.61
C TYR A 149 -4.88 4.10 26.66
N ASN A 150 -4.54 4.60 27.84
CA ASN A 150 -3.95 5.93 27.98
C ASN A 150 -2.60 5.99 27.25
N MET A 151 -2.18 7.21 26.87
CA MET A 151 -0.98 7.39 26.06
C MET A 151 0.30 6.94 26.77
N ASN A 152 0.32 6.94 28.10
CA ASN A 152 1.46 6.51 28.91
C ASN A 152 1.93 5.09 28.56
N LEU A 153 1.02 4.15 28.24
CA LEU A 153 1.42 2.79 27.85
C LEU A 153 2.23 2.78 26.55
N TRP A 154 1.81 3.59 25.57
CA TRP A 154 2.45 3.67 24.27
C TRP A 154 3.79 4.41 24.32
N GLU A 155 3.89 5.41 25.19
CA GLU A 155 5.15 6.11 25.49
C GLU A 155 6.14 5.19 26.19
N THR A 156 5.69 4.51 27.25
CA THR A 156 6.51 3.57 28.03
C THR A 156 7.05 2.43 27.16
N SER A 157 6.23 1.93 26.24
CA SER A 157 6.64 0.86 25.33
C SER A 157 7.46 1.34 24.13
N GLY A 158 7.68 2.65 23.97
CA GLY A 158 8.40 3.26 22.83
C GLY A 158 7.63 3.29 21.51
N HIS A 159 6.40 2.79 21.47
CA HIS A 159 5.58 2.76 20.26
C HIS A 159 5.07 4.14 19.86
N ALA A 160 4.85 5.03 20.84
CA ALA A 160 4.44 6.40 20.57
C ALA A 160 5.37 7.10 19.58
N ALA A 161 6.69 6.93 19.72
CA ALA A 161 7.69 7.56 18.87
C ALA A 161 7.60 7.14 17.39
N ASN A 162 7.09 5.92 17.11
CA ASN A 162 7.10 5.34 15.76
C ASN A 162 5.71 5.22 15.12
N TYR A 163 4.68 5.06 15.95
CA TYR A 163 3.33 4.70 15.49
C TYR A 163 2.27 5.76 15.79
N LYS A 164 2.57 6.80 16.59
CA LYS A 164 1.55 7.80 16.98
C LYS A 164 0.84 8.42 15.78
N GLU A 165 1.57 8.72 14.71
CA GLU A 165 0.98 9.25 13.46
C GLU A 165 0.04 8.26 12.74
N ASN A 166 0.17 6.97 13.01
CA ASN A 166 -0.62 5.89 12.42
C ASN A 166 -1.66 5.30 13.41
N MET A 167 -1.85 5.93 14.57
CA MET A 167 -2.81 5.51 15.59
C MET A 167 -4.07 6.38 15.56
N PHE A 168 -5.20 5.79 15.94
CA PHE A 168 -6.38 6.57 16.29
C PHE A 168 -6.25 7.03 17.75
N THR A 169 -6.13 8.35 17.95
CA THR A 169 -6.06 8.96 19.29
C THR A 169 -7.28 9.81 19.58
N PHE A 170 -7.61 9.94 20.87
CA PHE A 170 -8.77 10.69 21.37
C PHE A 170 -8.42 11.34 22.71
N ASP A 171 -8.92 12.54 22.96
CA ASP A 171 -8.81 13.19 24.26
C ASP A 171 -10.05 12.91 25.12
N ILE A 172 -9.84 12.37 26.31
CA ILE A 172 -10.88 12.08 27.31
C ILE A 172 -10.43 12.70 28.63
N ASP A 173 -11.20 13.63 29.18
CA ASP A 173 -10.92 14.27 30.48
C ASP A 173 -9.48 14.81 30.62
N LYS A 174 -8.98 15.46 29.56
CA LYS A 174 -7.60 16.00 29.45
C LYS A 174 -6.50 14.94 29.45
N GLN A 175 -6.83 13.68 29.16
CA GLN A 175 -5.88 12.61 28.92
C GLN A 175 -6.01 12.10 27.49
N GLU A 176 -4.87 11.91 26.82
CA GLU A 176 -4.83 11.32 25.49
C GLU A 176 -4.92 9.79 25.62
N PHE A 177 -5.82 9.19 24.83
CA PHE A 177 -5.99 7.75 24.68
C PHE A 177 -5.68 7.35 23.25
N GLY A 178 -5.27 6.10 23.06
CA GLY A 178 -5.02 5.51 21.75
C GLY A 178 -5.69 4.15 21.60
N LEU A 179 -6.32 3.92 20.45
CA LEU A 179 -6.71 2.57 20.02
C LEU A 179 -5.43 1.77 19.76
N LYS A 180 -5.39 0.52 20.25
CA LYS A 180 -4.20 -0.32 20.14
C LYS A 180 -3.80 -0.55 18.68
N PRO A 181 -2.57 -0.19 18.26
CA PRO A 181 -2.04 -0.60 16.96
C PRO A 181 -1.48 -2.04 17.00
N MET A 182 -1.29 -2.59 18.20
CA MET A 182 -0.77 -3.93 18.45
C MET A 182 -1.09 -4.41 19.88
N ASN A 183 -0.93 -5.71 20.14
CA ASN A 183 -1.28 -6.30 21.42
C ASN A 183 -0.13 -6.37 22.44
N CYS A 184 1.12 -6.22 22.01
CA CYS A 184 2.31 -6.51 22.83
C CYS A 184 2.36 -5.73 24.15
N PRO A 185 2.16 -4.39 24.20
CA PRO A 185 2.19 -3.65 25.46
C PRO A 185 1.10 -4.09 26.44
N GLY A 186 -0.09 -4.44 25.92
CA GLY A 186 -1.16 -5.00 26.73
C GLY A 186 -0.78 -6.35 27.35
N HIS A 187 -0.08 -7.21 26.61
CA HIS A 187 0.42 -8.48 27.16
C HIS A 187 1.49 -8.24 28.24
N CYS A 188 2.39 -7.26 28.08
CA CYS A 188 3.40 -6.90 29.10
C CYS A 188 2.79 -6.34 30.39
N LEU A 189 1.53 -5.89 30.39
CA LEU A 189 0.84 -5.50 31.63
C LEU A 189 0.22 -6.71 32.35
N MET A 190 -0.02 -7.80 31.64
CA MET A 190 -0.65 -9.01 32.19
C MET A 190 0.37 -9.95 32.84
N PHE A 191 1.65 -9.83 32.49
CA PHE A 191 2.75 -10.73 32.87
C PHE A 191 3.94 -9.92 33.35
#